data_AF-A0A8X8FSL0-F1
#
_entry.id   AF-A0A8X8FSL0-F1
#
_cell.length_a   1.000
_cell.length_b   1.000
_cell.length_c   1.000
_cell.angle_alpha   90.00
_cell.angle_beta   90.00
_cell.angle_gamma   90.00
#
_symmetry.space_group_name_H-M   'P 1'
#
loop_
_entity.id
_entity.type
_entity.pdbx_description
1 polymer ?
#
loop_
_entity_poly.entity_id
_entity_poly.type
_entity_poly.pdbx_seq_one_letter_code
_entity_poly.pdbx_strand_id
1 'polypeptide(L)'
;MARSHKDSNRLALLSALASNLLLYYALARGLDLGKISTGAMMGHLNLLLPGGLAIAFTSIVNAQLNSLHKARIVFWRWTHPLPGTRVFTELAPDDPRIDLDSLNAHLAPLPVEPRQQNSLWYRLYQEQQDTAAVSHLDRNWLFARDYCCVIALLAPILIVAGLWQLPSLNVYASLVGLLVFQFLVARQAAKNYAERFVTTVVAQALAKLSAKPAGN
;
A
#
# COMPACT_ATOMS: atom_id res chain seq x y z
N MET A 1 -11.76 -5.91 23.74
CA MET A 1 -10.52 -6.33 23.07
C MET A 1 -10.42 -5.61 21.73
N ALA A 2 -9.76 -4.45 21.70
CA ALA A 2 -9.53 -3.72 20.46
C ALA A 2 -8.50 -4.50 19.63
N ARG A 3 -8.94 -5.12 18.52
CA ARG A 3 -8.00 -5.66 17.53
C ARG A 3 -7.13 -4.50 17.06
N SER A 4 -5.83 -4.57 17.30
CA SER A 4 -4.88 -3.57 16.83
C SER A 4 -5.06 -3.40 15.32
N HIS A 5 -5.13 -2.17 14.82
CA HIS A 5 -5.27 -1.86 13.38
C HIS A 5 -4.22 -2.59 12.52
N LYS A 6 -3.10 -2.99 13.13
CA LYS A 6 -2.02 -3.77 12.55
C LYS A 6 -2.41 -5.22 12.21
N ASP A 7 -3.28 -5.86 12.99
CA ASP A 7 -3.67 -7.27 12.81
C ASP A 7 -4.64 -7.46 11.64
N SER A 8 -5.54 -6.51 11.43
CA SER A 8 -6.50 -6.56 10.32
C SER A 8 -5.82 -6.48 8.96
N ASN A 9 -4.81 -5.61 8.82
CA ASN A 9 -4.07 -5.46 7.57
C ASN A 9 -3.18 -6.68 7.29
N ARG A 10 -2.65 -7.33 8.33
CA ARG A 10 -1.83 -8.53 8.17
C ARG A 10 -2.61 -9.68 7.53
N LEU A 11 -3.85 -9.91 7.97
CA LEU A 11 -4.71 -10.95 7.38
C LEU A 11 -5.05 -10.65 5.92
N ALA A 12 -5.37 -9.40 5.58
CA ALA A 12 -5.65 -8.99 4.21
C ALA A 12 -4.41 -9.13 3.30
N LEU A 13 -3.21 -8.84 3.81
CA LEU A 13 -1.97 -9.05 3.06
C LEU A 13 -1.70 -10.54 2.84
N LEU A 14 -1.86 -11.37 3.88
CA LEU A 14 -1.67 -12.81 3.77
C LEU A 14 -2.68 -13.46 2.82
N SER A 15 -3.95 -13.03 2.83
CA SER A 15 -4.95 -13.53 1.91
C SER A 15 -4.62 -13.16 0.46
N ALA A 16 -4.20 -11.91 0.20
CA ALA A 16 -3.78 -11.49 -1.14
C ALA A 16 -2.55 -12.27 -1.63
N LEU A 17 -1.60 -12.57 -0.74
CA LEU A 17 -0.44 -13.41 -1.04
C LEU A 17 -0.84 -14.86 -1.36
N ALA A 18 -1.70 -15.44 -0.54
CA ALA A 18 -2.23 -16.78 -0.77
C ALA A 18 -3.00 -16.86 -2.10
N SER A 19 -3.79 -15.84 -2.45
CA SER A 19 -4.47 -15.76 -3.75
C SER A 19 -3.49 -15.75 -4.92
N ASN A 20 -2.38 -15.04 -4.82
CA ASN A 20 -1.33 -15.04 -5.85
C ASN A 20 -0.67 -16.42 -6.01
N LEU A 21 -0.42 -17.12 -4.90
CA LEU A 21 0.13 -18.47 -4.96
C LEU A 21 -0.87 -19.49 -5.52
N LEU A 22 -2.15 -19.39 -5.14
CA LEU A 22 -3.22 -20.22 -5.68
C LEU A 22 -3.39 -20.02 -7.19
N LEU A 23 -3.34 -18.76 -7.64
CA LEU A 23 -3.35 -18.41 -9.05
C LEU A 23 -2.13 -19.00 -9.79
N TYR A 24 -0.93 -18.85 -9.23
CA TYR A 24 0.28 -19.44 -9.79
C TYR A 24 0.17 -20.96 -9.92
N TYR A 25 -0.33 -21.62 -8.88
CA TYR A 25 -0.60 -23.05 -8.87
C TYR A 25 -1.61 -23.46 -9.96
N ALA A 26 -2.71 -22.72 -10.09
CA ALA A 26 -3.72 -22.95 -11.12
C ALA A 26 -3.16 -22.79 -12.55
N LEU A 27 -2.26 -21.83 -12.76
CA LEU A 27 -1.59 -21.64 -14.06
C LEU A 27 -0.59 -22.77 -14.35
N ALA A 28 0.11 -23.28 -13.34
CA ALA A 28 1.11 -24.33 -13.51
C ALA A 28 0.52 -25.73 -13.73
N ARG A 29 -0.60 -26.06 -13.07
CA ARG A 29 -1.20 -27.41 -13.08
C ARG A 29 -2.60 -27.49 -13.69
N GLY A 30 -3.23 -26.36 -13.98
CA GLY A 30 -4.65 -26.30 -14.32
C GLY A 30 -5.55 -26.40 -13.09
N LEU A 31 -6.86 -26.16 -13.28
CA LEU A 31 -7.88 -26.24 -12.22
C LEU A 31 -8.45 -27.68 -12.03
N ASP A 32 -7.71 -28.70 -12.46
CA ASP A 32 -8.22 -30.07 -12.50
C ASP A 32 -8.11 -30.75 -11.11
N LEU A 33 -9.01 -30.36 -10.21
CA LEU A 33 -9.07 -30.83 -8.81
C LEU A 33 -9.45 -32.32 -8.67
N GLY A 34 -9.82 -32.99 -9.76
CA GLY A 34 -10.29 -34.38 -9.77
C GLY A 34 -9.20 -35.46 -9.77
N LYS A 35 -7.92 -35.09 -9.92
CA LYS A 35 -6.79 -36.05 -10.02
C LYS A 35 -5.81 -35.97 -8.84
N ILE A 36 -6.31 -35.73 -7.62
CA ILE A 36 -5.48 -35.82 -6.41
C ILE A 36 -5.26 -37.30 -6.07
N SER A 37 -4.34 -37.93 -6.79
CA SER A 37 -3.80 -39.26 -6.46
C SER A 37 -2.72 -39.11 -5.38
N THR A 38 -2.61 -40.10 -4.48
CA THR A 38 -1.53 -40.16 -3.47
C THR A 38 -0.13 -40.11 -4.10
N GLY A 39 0.03 -40.62 -5.34
CA GLY A 39 1.27 -40.51 -6.11
C GLY A 39 1.55 -39.13 -6.70
N ALA A 40 0.51 -38.31 -6.92
CA ALA A 40 0.64 -36.93 -7.41
C ALA A 40 0.92 -35.91 -6.28
N MET A 41 0.66 -36.29 -5.02
CA MET A 41 0.82 -35.44 -3.84
C MET A 41 2.22 -34.81 -3.74
N MET A 42 3.27 -35.58 -4.04
CA MET A 42 4.65 -35.08 -4.01
C MET A 42 4.89 -33.98 -5.07
N GLY A 43 4.24 -34.09 -6.23
CA GLY A 43 4.30 -33.07 -7.28
C GLY A 43 3.58 -31.77 -6.93
N HIS A 44 2.52 -31.85 -6.11
CA HIS A 44 1.82 -30.69 -5.57
C HIS A 44 2.63 -30.00 -4.46
N LEU A 45 3.25 -30.78 -3.57
CA LEU A 45 4.11 -30.27 -2.50
C LEU A 45 5.34 -29.57 -3.05
N ASN A 46 6.01 -30.13 -4.05
CA ASN A 46 7.19 -29.50 -4.68
C ASN A 46 6.88 -28.16 -5.34
N LEU A 47 5.63 -27.93 -5.76
CA LEU A 47 5.19 -26.66 -6.34
C LEU A 47 4.79 -25.63 -5.27
N LEU A 48 4.09 -26.09 -4.23
CA LEU A 48 3.56 -25.21 -3.18
C LEU A 48 4.59 -24.83 -2.10
N LEU A 49 5.53 -25.73 -1.76
CA LEU A 49 6.54 -25.48 -0.73
C LEU A 49 7.44 -24.27 -1.06
N PRO A 50 8.05 -24.17 -2.26
CA PRO A 50 8.83 -22.99 -2.62
C PRO A 50 7.99 -21.72 -2.64
N GLY A 51 6.74 -21.80 -3.08
CA GLY A 51 5.82 -20.66 -3.10
C GLY A 51 5.41 -20.18 -1.70
N GLY A 52 5.15 -21.11 -0.77
CA GLY A 52 4.88 -20.79 0.63
C GLY A 52 6.09 -20.16 1.32
N LEU A 53 7.30 -20.69 1.05
CA LEU A 53 8.55 -20.08 1.52
C LEU A 53 8.77 -18.68 0.92
N ALA A 54 8.45 -18.48 -0.36
CA ALA A 54 8.52 -17.17 -1.00
C ALA A 54 7.58 -16.15 -0.33
N ILE A 55 6.35 -16.54 0.01
CA ILE A 55 5.40 -15.69 0.76
C ILE A 55 5.98 -15.31 2.13
N ALA A 56 6.49 -16.28 2.88
CA ALA A 56 7.08 -16.04 4.19
C ALA A 56 8.29 -15.11 4.09
N PHE A 57 9.19 -15.38 3.16
CA PHE A 57 10.39 -14.60 2.92
C PHE A 57 10.07 -13.16 2.51
N THR A 58 9.20 -12.96 1.52
CA THR A 58 8.78 -11.63 1.05
C THR A 58 8.09 -10.83 2.14
N SER A 59 7.31 -11.48 3.02
CA SER A 59 6.69 -10.83 4.17
C SER A 59 7.74 -10.32 5.18
N ILE A 60 8.78 -11.12 5.45
CA ILE A 60 9.89 -10.74 6.33
C ILE A 60 10.69 -9.59 5.71
N VAL A 61 11.05 -9.69 4.42
CA VAL A 61 11.78 -8.64 3.71
C VAL A 61 10.98 -7.33 3.69
N ASN A 62 9.66 -7.40 3.44
CA ASN A 62 8.79 -6.23 3.50
C ASN A 62 8.72 -5.59 4.90
N ALA A 63 8.88 -6.37 5.98
CA ALA A 63 8.95 -5.85 7.33
C ALA A 63 10.28 -5.11 7.62
N GLN A 64 11.35 -5.46 6.90
CA GLN A 64 12.64 -4.77 7.00
C GLN A 64 12.68 -3.44 6.22
N LEU A 65 11.79 -3.26 5.23
CA LEU A 65 11.68 -2.01 4.50
C LEU A 65 11.12 -0.90 5.39
N ASN A 66 11.93 0.13 5.63
CA ASN A 66 11.46 1.34 6.30
C ASN A 66 10.35 2.05 5.48
N SER A 67 9.57 2.90 6.15
CA SER A 67 8.46 3.63 5.52
C SER A 67 8.88 4.48 4.31
N LEU A 68 10.13 4.95 4.30
CA LEU A 68 10.67 5.77 3.22
C LEU A 68 10.94 4.96 1.95
N HIS A 69 11.56 3.79 2.05
CA HIS A 69 11.77 2.86 0.93
C HIS A 69 10.43 2.44 0.31
N LYS A 70 9.44 2.12 1.15
CA LYS A 70 8.09 1.80 0.68
C LYS A 70 7.44 2.97 -0.06
N ALA A 71 7.61 4.19 0.45
CA ALA A 71 7.14 5.39 -0.23
C ALA A 71 7.86 5.61 -1.58
N ARG A 72 9.17 5.36 -1.68
CA ARG A 72 9.91 5.43 -2.96
C ARG A 72 9.34 4.47 -3.99
N ILE A 73 9.01 3.23 -3.60
CA ILE A 73 8.39 2.24 -4.48
C ILE A 73 7.02 2.72 -4.98
N VAL A 74 6.19 3.28 -4.09
CA VAL A 74 4.85 3.77 -4.47
C VAL A 74 4.91 5.01 -5.35
N PHE A 75 5.63 6.05 -4.91
CA PHE A 75 5.61 7.34 -5.59
C PHE A 75 6.60 7.44 -6.75
N TRP A 76 7.53 6.50 -6.87
CA TRP A 76 8.67 6.55 -7.80
C TRP A 76 9.48 7.85 -7.67
N ARG A 77 9.66 8.31 -6.43
CA ARG A 77 10.43 9.52 -6.10
C ARG A 77 11.56 9.13 -5.16
N TRP A 78 12.78 9.58 -5.43
CA TRP A 78 13.96 9.25 -4.61
C TRP A 78 14.18 10.24 -3.47
N THR A 79 13.91 11.52 -3.74
CA THR A 79 13.97 12.65 -2.80
C THR A 79 12.56 13.00 -2.33
N HIS A 80 12.39 13.26 -1.02
CA HIS A 80 11.12 13.64 -0.39
C HIS A 80 9.89 12.85 -0.88
N PRO A 81 9.87 11.51 -0.73
CA PRO A 81 8.83 10.66 -1.31
C PRO A 81 7.50 10.70 -0.57
N LEU A 82 7.43 11.30 0.63
CA LEU A 82 6.23 11.30 1.44
C LEU A 82 5.22 12.32 0.89
N PRO A 83 3.92 12.01 0.84
CA PRO A 83 2.92 12.94 0.34
C PRO A 83 2.81 14.21 1.21
N GLY A 84 3.12 14.12 2.51
CA GLY A 84 3.12 15.26 3.42
C GLY A 84 4.17 16.32 3.11
N THR A 85 5.21 16.02 2.31
CA THR A 85 6.25 17.02 1.95
C THR A 85 5.81 18.01 0.87
N ARG A 86 4.58 17.86 0.36
CA ARG A 86 4.00 18.71 -0.69
C ARG A 86 2.53 19.02 -0.42
N VAL A 87 2.10 18.84 0.84
CA VAL A 87 0.69 18.99 1.18
C VAL A 87 0.22 20.43 0.98
N PHE A 88 1.00 21.43 1.36
CA PHE A 88 0.57 22.82 1.32
C PHE A 88 0.86 23.47 -0.04
N THR A 89 1.77 22.91 -0.83
CA THR A 89 2.18 23.45 -2.13
C THR A 89 1.52 22.79 -3.34
N GLU A 90 1.19 21.49 -3.26
CA GLU A 90 0.57 20.74 -4.38
C GLU A 90 -0.82 20.20 -4.00
N LEU A 91 -0.94 19.48 -2.88
CA LEU A 91 -2.14 18.68 -2.62
C LEU A 91 -3.34 19.46 -2.07
N ALA A 92 -3.10 20.37 -1.12
CA ALA A 92 -4.14 21.17 -0.50
C ALA A 92 -4.75 22.22 -1.46
N PRO A 93 -3.97 22.92 -2.31
CA PRO A 93 -4.54 23.80 -3.34
C PRO A 93 -5.51 23.10 -4.29
N ASP A 94 -5.26 21.83 -4.61
CA ASP A 94 -6.06 21.04 -5.53
C ASP A 94 -7.31 20.41 -4.87
N ASP A 95 -7.44 20.48 -3.54
CA ASP A 95 -8.57 19.87 -2.81
C ASP A 95 -9.66 20.91 -2.50
N PRO A 96 -10.84 20.84 -3.13
CA PRO A 96 -11.89 21.85 -2.98
C PRO A 96 -12.50 21.93 -1.57
N ARG A 97 -12.17 20.97 -0.67
CA ARG A 97 -12.62 20.98 0.73
C ARG A 97 -11.74 21.87 1.62
N ILE A 98 -10.59 22.32 1.10
CA ILE A 98 -9.61 23.09 1.87
C ILE A 98 -9.61 24.52 1.35
N ASP A 99 -10.03 25.45 2.21
CA ASP A 99 -9.80 26.87 2.00
C ASP A 99 -8.40 27.23 2.49
N LEU A 100 -7.48 27.47 1.55
CA LEU A 100 -6.10 27.82 1.85
C LEU A 100 -5.95 29.17 2.53
N ASP A 101 -6.80 30.14 2.23
CA ASP A 101 -6.72 31.47 2.83
C ASP A 101 -7.11 31.40 4.31
N SER A 102 -8.21 30.71 4.61
CA SER A 102 -8.62 30.41 6.00
C SER A 102 -7.58 29.57 6.74
N LEU A 103 -7.01 28.55 6.09
CA LEU A 103 -5.97 27.72 6.69
C LEU A 103 -4.72 28.55 7.03
N ASN A 104 -4.30 29.42 6.11
CA ASN A 104 -3.16 30.30 6.33
C ASN A 104 -3.46 31.31 7.43
N ALA A 105 -4.67 31.89 7.51
CA ALA A 105 -5.04 32.79 8.60
C ALA A 105 -4.90 32.15 9.99
N HIS A 106 -5.17 30.85 10.13
CA HIS A 106 -5.03 30.14 11.40
C HIS A 106 -3.61 29.60 11.69
N LEU A 107 -2.81 29.30 10.66
CA LEU A 107 -1.53 28.59 10.79
C LEU A 107 -0.31 29.38 10.28
N ALA A 108 -0.48 30.63 9.87
CA ALA A 108 0.53 31.40 9.15
C ALA A 108 1.90 31.46 9.84
N PRO A 109 3.00 31.39 9.05
CA PRO A 109 3.03 31.13 7.60
C PRO A 109 3.00 29.63 7.25
N LEU A 110 2.25 29.26 6.20
CA LEU A 110 2.30 27.91 5.65
C LEU A 110 3.70 27.62 5.05
N PRO A 111 4.35 26.51 5.42
CA PRO A 111 5.70 26.20 4.96
C PRO A 111 5.70 25.80 3.48
N VAL A 112 6.74 26.22 2.76
CA VAL A 112 7.01 25.79 1.37
C VAL A 112 8.08 24.69 1.34
N GLU A 113 9.01 24.70 2.29
CA GLU A 113 10.11 23.74 2.37
C GLU A 113 9.60 22.30 2.65
N PRO A 114 9.95 21.30 1.82
CA PRO A 114 9.39 19.94 1.89
C PRO A 114 9.42 19.29 3.29
N ARG A 115 10.51 19.47 4.04
CA ARG A 115 10.61 18.90 5.40
C ARG A 115 9.68 19.60 6.40
N GLN A 116 9.58 20.92 6.29
CA GLN A 116 8.71 21.72 7.16
C GLN A 116 7.23 21.44 6.87
N GLN A 117 6.87 21.27 5.60
CA GLN A 117 5.53 20.82 5.19
C GLN A 117 5.16 19.50 5.89
N ASN A 118 6.02 18.50 5.80
CA ASN A 118 5.75 17.20 6.41
C ASN A 118 5.69 17.29 7.95
N SER A 119 6.52 18.13 8.56
CA SER A 119 6.50 18.34 10.02
C SER A 119 5.22 19.03 10.50
N LEU A 120 4.74 20.06 9.80
CA LEU A 120 3.47 20.71 10.14
C LEU A 120 2.30 19.74 9.92
N TRP A 121 2.27 19.05 8.79
CA TRP A 121 1.26 18.04 8.51
C TRP A 121 1.21 16.96 9.59
N TYR A 122 2.37 16.46 10.04
CA TYR A 122 2.42 15.41 11.05
C TYR A 122 1.84 15.87 12.39
N ARG A 123 2.04 17.14 12.77
CA ARG A 123 1.39 17.73 13.95
C ARG A 123 -0.12 17.74 13.81
N LEU A 124 -0.64 18.18 12.65
CA LEU A 124 -2.08 18.16 12.36
C LEU A 124 -2.63 16.73 12.41
N TYR A 125 -1.90 15.75 11.86
CA TYR A 125 -2.29 14.35 11.91
C TYR A 125 -2.42 13.83 13.35
N GLN A 126 -1.47 14.15 14.23
CA GLN A 126 -1.52 13.70 15.63
C GLN A 126 -2.80 14.18 16.35
N GLU A 127 -3.31 15.36 16.01
CA GLU A 127 -4.56 15.88 16.59
C GLU A 127 -5.84 15.27 16.01
N GLN A 128 -5.76 14.64 14.84
CA GLN A 128 -6.91 14.15 14.06
C GLN A 128 -6.89 12.62 13.87
N GLN A 129 -5.89 11.92 14.41
CA GLN A 129 -5.67 10.48 14.19
C GLN A 129 -6.86 9.61 14.62
N ASP A 130 -7.60 10.03 15.65
CA ASP A 130 -8.73 9.29 16.21
C ASP A 130 -10.04 9.50 15.42
N THR A 131 -10.06 10.44 14.47
CA THR A 131 -11.22 10.63 13.60
C THR A 131 -11.40 9.43 12.68
N ALA A 132 -12.61 8.88 12.61
CA ALA A 132 -12.91 7.69 11.80
C ALA A 132 -12.48 7.83 10.33
N ALA A 133 -12.62 9.03 9.75
CA ALA A 133 -12.19 9.31 8.38
C ALA A 133 -10.67 9.18 8.18
N VAL A 134 -9.88 9.71 9.11
CA VAL A 134 -8.41 9.69 9.08
C VAL A 134 -7.90 8.27 9.33
N SER A 135 -8.42 7.59 10.35
CA SER A 135 -8.06 6.21 10.68
C SER A 135 -8.36 5.22 9.54
N HIS A 136 -9.52 5.37 8.88
CA HIS A 136 -9.88 4.54 7.73
C HIS A 136 -8.92 4.72 6.55
N LEU A 137 -8.57 5.97 6.22
CA LEU A 137 -7.66 6.27 5.13
C LEU A 137 -6.22 5.84 5.42
N ASP A 138 -5.74 6.02 6.66
CA ASP A 138 -4.44 5.53 7.10
C ASP A 138 -4.35 4.00 6.95
N ARG A 139 -5.35 3.26 7.43
CA ARG A 139 -5.39 1.80 7.30
C ARG A 139 -5.32 1.33 5.85
N ASN A 140 -6.10 1.95 4.96
CA ASN A 140 -6.13 1.58 3.55
C ASN A 140 -4.84 1.96 2.82
N TRP A 141 -4.23 3.10 3.18
CA TRP A 141 -2.91 3.49 2.70
C TRP A 141 -1.86 2.46 3.11
N LEU A 142 -1.80 2.08 4.40
CA LEU A 142 -0.85 1.10 4.90
C LEU A 142 -1.00 -0.25 4.18
N PHE A 143 -2.24 -0.72 4.01
CA PHE A 143 -2.52 -1.96 3.28
C PHE A 143 -2.05 -1.88 1.82
N ALA A 144 -2.48 -0.86 1.07
CA ALA A 144 -2.16 -0.75 -0.35
C ALA A 144 -0.66 -0.57 -0.59
N ARG A 145 0.02 0.22 0.25
CA ARG A 145 1.47 0.41 0.22
C ARG A 145 2.22 -0.90 0.48
N ASP A 146 1.84 -1.61 1.54
CA ASP A 146 2.50 -2.85 1.91
C ASP A 146 2.23 -3.94 0.87
N TYR A 147 1.02 -4.01 0.30
CA TYR A 147 0.71 -4.93 -0.81
C TYR A 147 1.54 -4.61 -2.05
N CYS A 148 1.65 -3.33 -2.43
CA CYS A 148 2.50 -2.87 -3.53
C CYS A 148 3.97 -3.28 -3.37
N CYS A 149 4.52 -3.14 -2.15
CA CYS A 149 5.90 -3.54 -1.88
C CYS A 149 6.06 -5.06 -1.90
N VAL A 150 5.11 -5.79 -1.32
CA VAL A 150 5.13 -7.26 -1.31
C VAL A 150 5.04 -7.81 -2.72
N ILE A 151 4.14 -7.32 -3.58
CA ILE A 151 4.04 -7.80 -4.96
C ILE A 151 5.29 -7.44 -5.76
N ALA A 152 5.91 -6.28 -5.52
CA ALA A 152 7.19 -5.93 -6.13
C ALA A 152 8.33 -6.88 -5.73
N LEU A 153 8.31 -7.43 -4.51
CA LEU A 153 9.28 -8.42 -4.03
C LEU A 153 8.95 -9.84 -4.49
N LEU A 154 7.66 -10.19 -4.56
CA LEU A 154 7.20 -11.54 -4.92
C LEU A 154 7.25 -11.78 -6.43
N ALA A 155 6.93 -10.78 -7.24
CA ALA A 155 6.84 -10.93 -8.69
C ALA A 155 8.15 -11.48 -9.32
N PRO A 156 9.36 -10.97 -9.01
CA PRO A 156 10.60 -11.53 -9.55
C PRO A 156 10.78 -13.02 -9.24
N ILE A 157 10.39 -13.44 -8.03
CA ILE A 157 10.51 -14.84 -7.59
C ILE A 157 9.57 -15.73 -8.42
N LEU A 158 8.30 -15.32 -8.57
CA LEU A 158 7.32 -16.08 -9.36
C LEU A 158 7.63 -16.07 -10.86
N ILE A 159 8.15 -14.97 -11.39
CA ILE A 159 8.58 -14.86 -12.79
C ILE A 159 9.73 -15.86 -13.04
N VAL A 160 10.76 -15.84 -12.21
CA VAL A 160 11.90 -16.77 -12.32
C VAL A 160 11.43 -18.22 -12.17
N ALA A 161 10.61 -18.53 -11.17
CA ALA A 161 10.05 -19.87 -11.01
C ALA A 161 9.22 -20.33 -12.22
N GLY A 162 8.46 -19.40 -12.80
CA GLY A 162 7.58 -19.65 -13.95
C GLY A 162 8.33 -20.06 -15.22
N LEU A 163 9.61 -19.71 -15.37
CA LEU A 163 10.43 -20.09 -16.53
C LEU A 163 10.58 -21.60 -16.68
N TRP A 164 10.58 -22.35 -15.57
CA TRP A 164 10.75 -23.82 -15.58
C TRP A 164 9.47 -24.58 -15.26
N GLN A 165 8.49 -23.93 -14.63
CA GLN A 165 7.32 -24.61 -14.06
C GLN A 165 6.05 -24.44 -14.88
N LEU A 166 5.98 -23.45 -15.79
CA LEU A 166 4.78 -23.20 -16.57
C LEU A 166 4.79 -23.96 -17.91
N PRO A 167 3.63 -24.48 -18.35
CA PRO A 167 3.57 -25.42 -19.48
C PRO A 167 3.72 -24.74 -20.86
N SER A 168 3.50 -23.43 -20.96
CA SER A 168 3.58 -22.72 -22.25
C SER A 168 3.97 -21.25 -22.08
N LEU A 169 4.53 -20.67 -23.15
CA LEU A 169 4.91 -19.26 -23.19
C LEU A 169 3.70 -18.33 -23.02
N ASN A 170 2.52 -18.70 -23.52
CA ASN A 170 1.29 -17.91 -23.37
C ASN A 170 0.85 -17.82 -21.89
N VAL A 171 0.95 -18.93 -21.15
CA VAL A 171 0.64 -18.99 -19.71
C VAL A 171 1.66 -18.19 -18.91
N TYR A 172 2.94 -18.30 -19.27
CA TYR A 172 4.01 -17.48 -18.68
C TYR A 172 3.80 -15.99 -18.93
N ALA A 173 3.52 -15.58 -20.16
CA ALA A 173 3.24 -14.18 -20.51
C ALA A 173 2.02 -13.65 -19.76
N SER A 174 0.98 -14.48 -19.59
CA SER A 174 -0.20 -14.14 -18.80
C SER A 174 0.13 -13.91 -17.32
N LEU A 175 0.98 -14.75 -16.72
CA LEU A 175 1.46 -14.56 -15.33
C LEU A 175 2.20 -13.23 -15.20
N VAL A 176 3.18 -12.96 -16.07
CA VAL A 176 3.98 -11.73 -16.04
C VAL A 176 3.07 -10.50 -16.19
N GLY A 177 2.18 -10.52 -17.19
CA GLY A 177 1.24 -9.43 -17.44
C GLY A 177 0.33 -9.16 -16.24
N LEU A 178 -0.17 -10.20 -15.59
CA LEU A 178 -1.05 -10.08 -14.42
C LEU A 178 -0.30 -9.55 -13.19
N LEU A 179 0.93 -10.00 -12.92
CA LEU A 179 1.76 -9.50 -11.82
C LEU A 179 2.12 -8.03 -12.01
N VAL A 180 2.49 -7.64 -13.24
CA VAL A 180 2.77 -6.23 -13.59
C VAL A 180 1.51 -5.39 -13.42
N PHE A 181 0.36 -5.86 -13.93
CA PHE A 181 -0.91 -5.18 -13.78
C PHE A 181 -1.29 -4.99 -12.30
N GLN A 182 -1.20 -6.04 -11.49
CA GLN A 182 -1.46 -5.97 -10.05
C GLN A 182 -0.55 -4.96 -9.35
N PHE A 183 0.74 -4.95 -9.67
CA PHE A 183 1.68 -3.96 -9.11
C PHE A 183 1.27 -2.53 -9.47
N LEU A 184 0.94 -2.26 -10.73
CA LEU A 184 0.52 -0.92 -11.18
C LEU A 184 -0.77 -0.46 -10.51
N VAL A 185 -1.78 -1.35 -10.41
CA VAL A 185 -3.04 -1.05 -9.74
C VAL A 185 -2.84 -0.82 -8.24
N ALA A 186 -2.07 -1.69 -7.57
CA ALA A 186 -1.75 -1.54 -6.15
C ALA A 186 -1.00 -0.24 -5.87
N ARG A 187 -0.01 0.09 -6.71
CA ARG A 187 0.73 1.34 -6.65
C ARG A 187 -0.18 2.55 -6.78
N GLN A 188 -1.05 2.56 -7.79
CA GLN A 188 -1.98 3.67 -8.02
C GLN A 188 -2.98 3.83 -6.88
N ALA A 189 -3.54 2.72 -6.38
CA ALA A 189 -4.42 2.74 -5.22
C ALA A 189 -3.71 3.30 -3.99
N ALA A 190 -2.48 2.87 -3.74
CA ALA A 190 -1.67 3.35 -2.63
C ALA A 190 -1.43 4.88 -2.75
N LYS A 191 -1.03 5.38 -3.92
CA LYS A 191 -0.87 6.81 -4.17
C LYS A 191 -2.16 7.59 -3.88
N ASN A 192 -3.29 7.14 -4.40
CA ASN A 192 -4.59 7.79 -4.22
C ASN A 192 -5.01 7.82 -2.74
N TYR A 193 -4.85 6.71 -2.01
CA TYR A 193 -5.15 6.69 -0.57
C TYR A 193 -4.26 7.62 0.22
N ALA A 194 -2.97 7.69 -0.11
CA ALA A 194 -2.01 8.54 0.57
C ALA A 194 -2.30 10.03 0.37
N GLU A 195 -2.64 10.45 -0.86
CA GLU A 195 -3.01 11.84 -1.17
C GLU A 195 -4.31 12.21 -0.45
N ARG A 196 -5.35 11.36 -0.55
CA ARG A 196 -6.63 11.58 0.17
C ARG A 196 -6.46 11.61 1.68
N PHE A 197 -5.59 10.76 2.23
CA PHE A 197 -5.28 10.73 3.65
C PHE A 197 -4.70 12.06 4.10
N VAL A 198 -3.68 12.54 3.38
CA VAL A 198 -2.99 13.79 3.69
C VAL A 198 -3.94 15.00 3.62
N THR A 199 -4.75 15.12 2.56
CA THR A 199 -5.68 16.24 2.42
C THR A 199 -6.84 16.15 3.41
N THR A 200 -7.31 14.94 3.74
CA THR A 200 -8.38 14.76 4.74
C THR A 200 -7.93 15.16 6.13
N VAL A 201 -6.68 14.91 6.52
CA VAL A 201 -6.12 15.43 7.77
C VAL A 201 -6.19 16.95 7.82
N VAL A 202 -5.79 17.62 6.73
CA VAL A 202 -5.82 19.09 6.66
C VAL A 202 -7.24 19.62 6.68
N ALA A 203 -8.17 19.02 5.94
CA ALA A 203 -9.57 19.42 5.94
C ALA A 203 -10.23 19.28 7.33
N GLN A 204 -9.95 18.18 8.05
CA GLN A 204 -10.44 17.98 9.42
C GLN A 204 -9.83 18.99 10.40
N ALA A 205 -8.53 19.29 10.26
CA ALA A 205 -7.88 20.31 11.04
C ALA A 205 -8.49 21.69 10.80
N LEU A 206 -8.71 22.08 9.55
CA LEU A 206 -9.35 23.34 9.20
C LEU A 206 -10.76 23.44 9.80
N ALA A 207 -11.59 22.41 9.63
CA ALA A 207 -12.94 22.39 10.20
C ALA A 207 -12.93 22.58 11.73
N LYS A 208 -11.97 21.95 12.43
CA LYS A 208 -11.80 22.12 13.88
C LYS A 208 -11.33 23.52 14.26
N LEU A 209 -10.43 24.12 13.47
CA LEU A 209 -9.94 25.48 13.68
C LEU A 209 -11.07 26.51 13.48
N SER A 210 -11.91 26.34 12.45
CA SER A 210 -13.05 27.20 12.19
C SER A 210 -14.19 27.03 13.21
N ALA A 211 -14.32 25.84 13.82
CA ALA A 211 -15.32 25.58 14.85
C ALA A 211 -14.90 26.10 16.24
N LYS A 212 -13.61 26.30 16.48
CA LYS A 212 -13.12 26.93 17.71
C LYS A 212 -13.45 28.42 17.60
N PRO A 213 -14.33 28.99 18.44
CA PRO A 213 -14.55 30.42 18.41
C PRO A 213 -13.20 31.10 18.59
N ALA A 214 -12.92 32.11 17.75
CA ALA A 214 -11.77 32.98 17.92
C ALA A 214 -11.85 33.54 19.36
N GLY A 215 -11.11 32.92 20.27
CA GLY A 215 -11.17 33.25 21.68
C GLY A 215 -10.48 34.59 21.88
N ASN A 216 -11.29 35.54 22.38
CA ASN A 216 -10.97 36.79 23.08
C ASN A 216 -9.50 37.05 23.42
#